data_AF-A0A924EUK4-F1
#
_entry.id   AF-A0A924EUK4-F1
#
_cell.length_a   1.000
_cell.length_b   1.000
_cell.length_c   1.000
_cell.angle_alpha   90.00
_cell.angle_beta   90.00
_cell.angle_gamma   90.00
#
_symmetry.space_group_name_H-M   'P 1'
#
loop_
_entity.id
_entity.type
_entity.pdbx_description
1 polymer ?
#
loop_
_entity_poly.entity_id
_entity_poly.type
_entity_poly.pdbx_seq_one_letter_code
_entity_poly.pdbx_strand_id
1 'polypeptide(L)'
;MTGLSAAPTVPTDTVAIPIRRPLLPTDSEFDRCPELRGDEAVALKALSPLEMRRNRARGVPRRTAQHWTALARLVEPLDATRAVLHHLDDVRYRRAGAHAVAVVLQHCAATGRAYWGWSAWDWATVCGASSQAFLAAQPLPTETMVRPFVIALGYLLAEFSDYQHLGTFNRLHLANLVFGAEPIEEAMSQACVVMERWGYLSQTSDEGRYRLPGVLSQALLINRSPRLQDLSTTAFAALNAHP
;
A
#
# COMPACT_ATOMS: atom_id res chain seq x y z
N MET A 1 37.98 16.90 -50.00
CA MET A 1 37.93 17.66 -48.72
C MET A 1 36.47 18.01 -48.44
N THR A 2 36.11 18.11 -47.15
CA THR A 2 34.79 18.42 -46.53
C THR A 2 33.67 17.41 -46.78
N GLY A 3 33.11 16.69 -45.80
CA GLY A 3 33.22 16.70 -44.34
C GLY A 3 31.98 15.98 -43.79
N LEU A 4 32.13 14.73 -43.35
CA LEU A 4 31.03 13.91 -42.80
C LEU A 4 30.64 14.47 -41.43
N SER A 5 29.40 14.94 -41.28
CA SER A 5 28.86 15.40 -40.00
C SER A 5 28.50 14.19 -39.13
N ALA A 6 29.23 14.00 -38.03
CA ALA A 6 28.98 12.97 -37.05
C ALA A 6 27.76 13.34 -36.18
N ALA A 7 26.87 12.38 -35.96
CA ALA A 7 25.73 12.53 -35.04
C ALA A 7 26.22 12.71 -33.59
N PRO A 8 25.55 13.53 -32.78
CA PRO A 8 25.94 13.71 -31.38
C PRO A 8 25.63 12.44 -30.58
N THR A 9 26.69 11.78 -30.10
CA THR A 9 26.62 10.71 -29.11
C THR A 9 26.15 11.29 -27.78
N VAL A 10 24.94 10.90 -27.35
CA VAL A 10 24.42 11.19 -26.01
C VAL A 10 25.19 10.33 -25.00
N PRO A 11 25.88 10.91 -24.00
CA PRO A 11 26.56 10.12 -22.98
C PRO A 11 25.52 9.42 -22.11
N THR A 12 25.45 8.10 -22.22
CA THR A 12 24.54 7.23 -21.46
C THR A 12 25.22 6.77 -20.15
N ASP A 13 25.74 7.72 -19.39
CA ASP A 13 26.24 7.45 -18.03
C ASP A 13 25.37 8.18 -17.02
N THR A 14 24.12 7.74 -16.93
CA THR A 14 23.32 7.97 -15.72
C THR A 14 23.54 6.77 -14.82
N VAL A 15 24.40 6.96 -13.82
CA VAL A 15 24.62 6.01 -12.72
C VAL A 15 23.25 5.54 -12.21
N ALA A 16 22.92 4.29 -12.48
CA ALA A 16 21.69 3.67 -11.99
C ALA A 16 21.76 3.62 -10.47
N ILE A 17 21.16 4.61 -9.80
CA ILE A 17 20.90 4.53 -8.37
C ILE A 17 19.96 3.32 -8.20
N PRO A 18 20.36 2.27 -7.45
CA PRO A 18 19.51 1.12 -7.23
C PRO A 18 18.42 1.55 -6.26
N ILE A 19 17.27 1.99 -6.78
CA ILE A 19 16.10 2.28 -5.95
C ILE A 19 15.49 0.93 -5.63
N ARG A 20 15.68 0.57 -4.36
CA ARG A 20 15.08 -0.57 -3.69
C ARG A 20 13.57 -0.55 -3.95
N ARG A 21 12.99 -1.70 -4.32
CA ARG A 21 11.58 -2.01 -3.97
C ARG A 21 11.35 -1.49 -2.54
N PRO A 22 10.16 -1.02 -2.12
CA PRO A 22 9.91 -0.84 -0.69
C PRO A 22 10.22 -2.18 -0.03
N LEU A 23 11.43 -2.27 0.56
CA LEU A 23 11.98 -3.50 1.08
C LEU A 23 11.20 -3.69 2.36
N LEU A 24 10.10 -4.42 2.25
CA LEU A 24 9.75 -5.26 3.37
C LEU A 24 11.01 -6.01 3.79
N PRO A 25 11.24 -6.20 5.11
CA PRO A 25 12.17 -7.19 5.59
C PRO A 25 11.93 -8.47 4.80
N THR A 26 13.01 -9.10 4.32
CA THR A 26 12.96 -10.10 3.26
C THR A 26 11.90 -11.17 3.54
N ASP A 27 11.26 -11.73 2.50
CA ASP A 27 10.13 -12.67 2.65
C ASP A 27 10.42 -13.85 3.60
N SER A 28 11.69 -14.14 3.85
CA SER A 28 12.22 -15.15 4.76
C SER A 28 12.27 -14.79 6.26
N GLU A 29 12.05 -13.54 6.66
CA GLU A 29 12.24 -13.12 8.07
C GLU A 29 11.01 -13.35 8.95
N PHE A 30 9.81 -13.40 8.36
CA PHE A 30 8.57 -13.52 9.11
C PHE A 30 7.95 -14.92 8.98
N ASP A 31 7.44 -15.45 10.08
CA ASP A 31 6.65 -16.68 10.06
C ASP A 31 5.25 -16.41 9.49
N ARG A 32 5.08 -16.80 8.22
CA ARG A 32 3.87 -16.64 7.41
C ARG A 32 2.86 -17.78 7.58
N CYS A 33 2.94 -18.57 8.65
CA CYS A 33 1.96 -19.62 8.90
C CYS A 33 0.53 -19.02 8.86
N PRO A 34 -0.37 -19.57 8.02
CA PRO A 34 -1.73 -19.03 7.83
C PRO A 34 -2.63 -19.26 9.05
N GLU A 35 -2.27 -20.22 9.89
CA GLU A 35 -3.01 -20.58 11.09
C GLU A 35 -2.61 -19.68 12.27
N LEU A 36 -3.58 -19.42 13.15
CA LEU A 36 -3.29 -18.83 14.46
C LEU A 36 -2.76 -19.91 15.38
N ARG A 37 -1.70 -19.57 16.11
CA ARG A 37 -1.23 -20.39 17.23
C ARG A 37 -2.22 -20.30 18.39
N GLY A 38 -2.22 -21.30 19.27
CA GLY A 38 -3.17 -21.36 20.39
C GLY A 38 -3.07 -20.16 21.34
N ASP A 39 -1.84 -19.72 21.63
CA ASP A 39 -1.54 -18.53 22.42
C ASP A 39 -1.97 -17.22 21.74
N GLU A 40 -1.76 -17.11 20.42
CA GLU A 40 -2.25 -15.98 19.61
C GLU A 40 -3.77 -15.89 19.63
N ALA A 41 -4.46 -17.01 19.43
CA ALA A 41 -5.92 -17.06 19.46
C ALA A 41 -6.47 -16.66 20.84
N VAL A 42 -5.84 -17.10 21.93
CA VAL A 42 -6.19 -16.69 23.30
C VAL A 42 -5.94 -15.19 23.50
N ALA A 43 -4.79 -14.68 23.05
CA ALA A 43 -4.43 -13.27 23.17
C ALA A 43 -5.37 -12.35 22.38
N LEU A 44 -5.74 -12.73 21.15
CA LEU A 44 -6.71 -11.98 20.33
C LEU A 44 -8.09 -11.93 20.99
N LYS A 45 -8.56 -13.02 21.58
CA LYS A 45 -9.84 -13.06 22.31
C LYS A 45 -9.83 -12.25 23.60
N ALA A 46 -8.67 -12.17 24.26
CA ALA A 46 -8.51 -11.42 25.51
C ALA A 46 -8.48 -9.90 25.30
N LEU A 47 -8.14 -9.41 24.11
CA LEU A 47 -8.04 -7.99 23.80
C LEU A 47 -9.34 -7.48 23.16
N SER A 48 -9.98 -6.49 23.79
CA SER A 48 -11.12 -5.81 23.16
C SER A 48 -10.69 -4.96 21.95
N PRO A 49 -11.57 -4.67 20.97
CA PRO A 49 -11.29 -3.75 19.86
C PRO A 49 -10.74 -2.39 20.33
N LEU A 50 -11.24 -1.89 21.46
CA LEU A 50 -10.79 -0.64 22.05
C LEU A 50 -9.35 -0.74 22.57
N GLU A 51 -9.01 -1.85 23.22
CA GLU A 51 -7.65 -2.10 23.71
C GLU A 51 -6.67 -2.33 22.58
N MET A 52 -7.03 -3.11 21.55
CA MET A 52 -6.22 -3.24 20.34
C MET A 52 -5.88 -1.85 19.79
N ARG A 53 -6.88 -1.00 19.57
CA ARG A 53 -6.67 0.34 19.02
C ARG A 53 -5.85 1.25 19.95
N ARG A 54 -6.20 1.30 21.24
CA ARG A 54 -5.57 2.21 22.22
C ARG A 54 -4.12 1.82 22.49
N ASN A 55 -3.83 0.53 22.63
CA ASN A 55 -2.49 0.05 22.91
C ASN A 55 -1.54 0.34 21.74
N ARG A 56 -2.04 0.27 20.49
CA ARG A 56 -1.25 0.67 19.32
C ARG A 56 -1.00 2.17 19.24
N ALA A 57 -1.97 2.99 19.65
CA ALA A 57 -1.84 4.45 19.56
C ALA A 57 -1.05 5.09 20.73
N ARG A 58 -1.06 4.49 21.92
CA ARG A 58 -0.49 5.08 23.15
C ARG A 58 0.56 4.21 23.84
N GLY A 59 0.88 3.05 23.28
CA GLY A 59 1.77 2.06 23.88
C GLY A 59 1.02 0.99 24.67
N VAL A 60 1.70 -0.14 24.90
CA VAL A 60 1.13 -1.35 25.52
C VAL A 60 1.23 -1.27 27.05
N PRO A 61 0.09 -1.27 27.77
CA PRO A 61 0.09 -1.36 29.23
C PRO A 61 0.63 -2.70 29.75
N ARG A 62 1.27 -2.70 30.93
CA ARG A 62 1.80 -3.91 31.58
C ARG A 62 0.77 -5.05 31.69
N ARG A 63 -0.48 -4.72 32.05
CA ARG A 63 -1.56 -5.71 32.20
C ARG A 63 -1.89 -6.49 30.92
N THR A 64 -1.66 -5.90 29.76
CA THR A 64 -1.91 -6.54 28.46
C THR A 64 -0.63 -7.00 27.78
N ALA A 65 0.55 -6.72 28.35
CA ALA A 65 1.85 -6.96 27.70
C ALA A 65 2.08 -8.42 27.32
N GLN A 66 1.62 -9.36 28.15
CA GLN A 66 1.69 -10.80 27.85
C GLN A 66 0.94 -11.15 26.57
N HIS A 67 -0.24 -10.56 26.34
CA HIS A 67 -1.04 -10.82 25.14
C HIS A 67 -0.35 -10.24 23.91
N TRP A 68 0.25 -9.06 24.00
CA TRP A 68 1.01 -8.49 22.88
C TRP A 68 2.30 -9.24 22.58
N THR A 69 2.93 -9.84 23.59
CA THR A 69 4.10 -10.70 23.40
C THR A 69 3.72 -11.96 22.62
N ALA A 70 2.59 -12.59 22.95
CA ALA A 70 2.08 -13.72 22.18
C ALA A 70 1.73 -13.34 20.73
N LEU A 71 1.32 -12.09 20.49
CA LEU A 71 0.97 -11.59 19.14
C LEU A 71 2.16 -11.04 18.35
N ALA A 72 3.39 -11.13 18.86
CA ALA A 72 4.58 -10.56 18.22
C ALA A 72 4.71 -11.01 16.75
N ARG A 73 4.52 -12.30 16.48
CA ARG A 73 4.56 -12.87 15.11
C ARG A 73 3.60 -12.17 14.14
N LEU A 74 2.41 -11.80 14.60
CA LEU A 74 1.41 -11.13 13.75
C LEU A 74 1.67 -9.62 13.66
N VAL A 75 2.14 -9.01 14.75
CA VAL A 75 2.24 -7.57 14.92
C VAL A 75 3.53 -7.01 14.32
N GLU A 76 4.66 -7.69 14.47
CA GLU A 76 5.97 -7.23 13.97
C GLU A 76 5.97 -6.99 12.46
N PRO A 77 5.44 -7.89 11.60
CA PRO A 77 5.39 -7.62 10.16
C PRO A 77 4.48 -6.43 9.83
N LEU A 78 3.35 -6.28 10.52
CA LEU A 78 2.44 -5.15 10.34
C LEU A 78 3.11 -3.82 10.73
N ASP A 79 3.89 -3.81 11.81
CA ASP A 79 4.62 -2.63 12.26
C ASP A 79 5.80 -2.28 11.37
N ALA A 80 6.57 -3.28 10.92
CA ALA A 80 7.65 -3.09 9.96
C ALA A 80 7.10 -2.52 8.64
N THR A 81 6.00 -3.07 8.15
CA THR A 81 5.29 -2.59 6.94
C THR A 81 4.82 -1.16 7.13
N ARG A 82 4.18 -0.86 8.26
CA ARG A 82 3.71 0.49 8.56
C ARG A 82 4.87 1.50 8.64
N ALA A 83 6.02 1.10 9.15
CA ALA A 83 7.18 1.97 9.33
C ALA A 83 7.81 2.41 7.98
N VAL A 84 7.64 1.62 6.91
CA VAL A 84 8.14 1.97 5.57
C VAL A 84 7.14 2.81 4.75
N LEU A 85 5.91 3.01 5.24
CA LEU A 85 4.93 3.83 4.53
C LEU A 85 5.29 5.32 4.57
N HIS A 86 5.13 5.96 3.43
CA HIS A 86 5.41 7.37 3.22
C HIS A 86 4.21 8.22 3.64
N HIS A 87 4.13 8.46 4.94
CA HIS A 87 3.39 9.58 5.49
C HIS A 87 4.43 10.61 5.95
N LEU A 88 4.38 11.84 5.42
CA LEU A 88 5.03 12.97 6.10
C LEU A 88 4.66 12.88 7.59
N ASP A 89 5.59 13.18 8.51
CA ASP A 89 5.62 12.82 9.96
C ASP A 89 4.45 13.34 10.84
N ASP A 90 3.27 13.46 10.25
CA ASP A 90 1.99 13.86 10.78
C ASP A 90 1.45 12.82 11.77
N VAL A 91 1.12 13.33 12.96
CA VAL A 91 0.51 12.58 14.05
C VAL A 91 -0.77 11.87 13.61
N ARG A 92 -1.57 12.46 12.72
CA ARG A 92 -2.82 11.89 12.20
C ARG A 92 -2.56 10.63 11.40
N TYR A 93 -1.55 10.64 10.53
CA TYR A 93 -1.16 9.48 9.73
C TYR A 93 -0.57 8.35 10.59
N ARG A 94 0.26 8.69 11.58
CA ARG A 94 0.79 7.69 12.52
C ARG A 94 -0.34 7.00 13.30
N ARG A 95 -1.33 7.77 13.75
CA ARG A 95 -2.53 7.24 14.42
C ARG A 95 -3.38 6.39 13.49
N ALA A 96 -3.59 6.84 12.25
CA ALA A 96 -4.35 6.10 11.26
C ALA A 96 -3.70 4.74 10.94
N GLY A 97 -2.38 4.72 10.75
CA GLY A 97 -1.62 3.48 10.56
C GLY A 97 -1.72 2.54 11.76
N ALA A 98 -1.60 3.06 13.00
CA ALA A 98 -1.78 2.26 14.21
C ALA A 98 -3.20 1.65 14.32
N HIS A 99 -4.22 2.41 13.92
CA HIS A 99 -5.59 1.91 13.85
C HIS A 99 -5.76 0.86 12.76
N ALA A 100 -5.11 0.99 11.61
CA ALA A 100 -5.16 0.01 10.53
C ALA A 100 -4.63 -1.36 10.98
N VAL A 101 -3.51 -1.39 11.72
CA VAL A 101 -3.00 -2.63 12.35
C VAL A 101 -4.07 -3.24 13.27
N ALA A 102 -4.73 -2.43 14.10
CA ALA A 102 -5.79 -2.91 14.97
C ALA A 102 -7.00 -3.47 14.19
N VAL A 103 -7.34 -2.93 13.02
CA VAL A 103 -8.40 -3.47 12.15
C VAL A 103 -8.03 -4.86 11.63
N VAL A 104 -6.79 -5.05 11.17
CA VAL A 104 -6.29 -6.36 10.72
C VAL A 104 -6.33 -7.39 11.86
N LEU A 105 -5.86 -7.03 13.06
CA LEU A 105 -5.90 -7.94 14.21
C LEU A 105 -7.33 -8.28 14.65
N GLN A 106 -8.26 -7.32 14.59
CA GLN A 106 -9.68 -7.58 14.86
C GLN A 106 -10.26 -8.59 13.88
N HIS A 107 -9.91 -8.51 12.60
CA HIS A 107 -10.37 -9.50 11.62
C HIS A 107 -9.70 -10.87 11.82
N CYS A 108 -8.44 -10.92 12.27
CA CYS A 108 -7.81 -12.17 12.69
C CYS A 108 -8.59 -12.81 13.86
N ALA A 109 -8.99 -12.00 14.85
CA ALA A 109 -9.78 -12.46 15.99
C ALA A 109 -11.17 -12.97 15.57
N ALA A 110 -11.82 -12.29 14.62
CA ALA A 110 -13.14 -12.65 14.13
C ALA A 110 -13.15 -13.93 13.29
N THR A 111 -12.11 -14.14 12.47
CA THR A 111 -12.02 -15.29 11.55
C THR A 111 -11.27 -16.48 12.11
N GLY A 112 -10.50 -16.30 13.19
CA GLY A 112 -9.62 -17.32 13.73
C GLY A 112 -8.43 -17.67 12.83
N ARG A 113 -8.11 -16.81 11.85
CA ARG A 113 -7.03 -17.02 10.87
C ARG A 113 -6.04 -15.87 10.89
N ALA A 114 -4.76 -16.15 10.69
CA ALA A 114 -3.76 -15.12 10.48
C ALA A 114 -3.95 -14.48 9.10
N TYR A 115 -3.61 -13.19 8.96
CA TYR A 115 -3.73 -12.48 7.69
C TYR A 115 -2.84 -13.04 6.56
N TRP A 116 -1.85 -13.87 6.91
CA TRP A 116 -1.05 -14.62 5.94
C TRP A 116 -1.87 -15.67 5.16
N GLY A 117 -2.95 -16.19 5.74
CA GLY A 117 -3.84 -17.17 5.11
C GLY A 117 -5.07 -16.57 4.46
N TRP A 118 -5.16 -15.23 4.39
CA TRP A 118 -6.32 -14.55 3.83
C TRP A 118 -6.25 -14.55 2.31
N SER A 119 -7.39 -14.83 1.70
CA SER A 119 -7.58 -14.63 0.26
C SER A 119 -7.65 -13.14 -0.07
N ALA A 120 -7.55 -12.81 -1.37
CA ALA A 120 -7.80 -11.44 -1.82
C ALA A 120 -9.20 -10.95 -1.44
N TRP A 121 -10.19 -11.85 -1.39
CA TRP A 121 -11.55 -11.53 -0.95
C TRP A 121 -11.63 -11.19 0.54
N ASP A 122 -10.89 -11.90 1.39
CA ASP A 122 -10.79 -11.58 2.83
C ASP A 122 -10.19 -10.17 3.00
N TRP A 123 -9.12 -9.84 2.28
CA TRP A 123 -8.53 -8.49 2.28
C TRP A 123 -9.50 -7.42 1.76
N ALA A 124 -10.22 -7.69 0.68
CA ALA A 124 -11.24 -6.78 0.15
C ALA A 124 -12.36 -6.54 1.17
N THR A 125 -12.78 -7.58 1.89
CA THR A 125 -13.80 -7.49 2.94
C THR A 125 -13.35 -6.57 4.08
N VAL A 126 -12.10 -6.70 4.54
CA VAL A 126 -11.54 -5.84 5.59
C VAL A 126 -11.39 -4.39 5.12
N CYS A 127 -11.00 -4.18 3.85
CA CYS A 127 -10.88 -2.84 3.28
C CYS A 127 -12.25 -2.18 3.02
N GLY A 128 -13.30 -2.97 2.83
CA GLY A 128 -14.65 -2.54 2.47
C GLY A 128 -14.76 -2.01 1.03
N ALA A 129 -15.95 -2.14 0.44
CA ALA A 129 -16.24 -1.73 -0.94
C ALA A 129 -16.26 -0.19 -1.14
N SER A 130 -16.28 0.58 -0.06
CA SER A 130 -16.19 2.05 -0.08
C SER A 130 -15.74 2.56 1.29
N SER A 131 -15.35 3.84 1.38
CA SER A 131 -15.07 4.47 2.67
C SER A 131 -16.26 4.41 3.63
N GLN A 132 -17.49 4.56 3.12
CA GLN A 132 -18.69 4.47 3.95
C GLN A 132 -18.91 3.04 4.46
N ALA A 133 -18.78 2.03 3.59
CA ALA A 133 -18.92 0.63 3.99
C ALA A 133 -17.84 0.22 5.01
N PHE A 134 -16.60 0.68 4.79
CA PHE A 134 -15.50 0.46 5.73
C PHE A 134 -15.81 1.03 7.12
N LEU A 135 -16.26 2.29 7.18
CA LEU A 135 -16.59 2.96 8.45
C LEU A 135 -17.78 2.30 9.17
N ALA A 136 -18.81 1.92 8.42
CA ALA A 136 -19.99 1.25 8.97
C ALA A 136 -19.66 -0.13 9.57
N ALA A 137 -18.65 -0.82 9.03
CA ALA A 137 -18.19 -2.11 9.53
C ALA A 137 -17.31 -1.99 10.80
N GLN A 138 -16.85 -0.79 11.18
CA GLN A 138 -15.98 -0.65 12.35
C GLN A 138 -16.78 -0.64 13.65
N PRO A 139 -16.39 -1.43 14.67
CA PRO A 139 -17.07 -1.46 15.97
C PRO A 139 -16.87 -0.16 16.77
N LEU A 140 -15.95 0.71 16.35
CA LEU A 140 -15.63 1.97 17.01
C LEU A 140 -15.57 3.10 15.99
N PRO A 141 -15.90 4.35 16.39
CA PRO A 141 -15.75 5.52 15.52
C PRO A 141 -14.32 5.60 14.96
N THR A 142 -14.23 5.57 13.63
CA THR A 142 -12.96 5.44 12.89
C THR A 142 -12.84 6.58 11.88
N GLU A 143 -11.63 7.07 11.68
CA GLU A 143 -11.35 8.15 10.73
C GLU A 143 -11.22 7.58 9.30
N THR A 144 -11.61 8.35 8.29
CA THR A 144 -11.54 7.96 6.88
C THR A 144 -10.12 7.61 6.42
N MET A 145 -9.12 8.24 7.05
CA MET A 145 -7.69 8.03 6.74
C MET A 145 -7.17 6.65 7.14
N VAL A 146 -7.90 5.86 7.92
CA VAL A 146 -7.46 4.50 8.31
C VAL A 146 -7.50 3.54 7.12
N ARG A 147 -8.51 3.68 6.24
CA ARG A 147 -8.74 2.74 5.13
C ARG A 147 -7.56 2.65 4.15
N PRO A 148 -6.95 3.76 3.67
CA PRO A 148 -5.74 3.68 2.83
C PRO A 148 -4.59 2.90 3.46
N PHE A 149 -4.40 2.98 4.78
CA PHE A 149 -3.37 2.21 5.48
C PHE A 149 -3.70 0.72 5.51
N VAL A 150 -4.96 0.35 5.73
CA VAL A 150 -5.38 -1.07 5.65
C VAL A 150 -5.09 -1.63 4.26
N ILE A 151 -5.43 -0.88 3.20
CA ILE A 151 -5.14 -1.27 1.82
C ILE A 151 -3.63 -1.38 1.59
N ALA A 152 -2.83 -0.42 2.06
CA ALA A 152 -1.38 -0.45 1.93
C ALA A 152 -0.74 -1.64 2.65
N LEU A 153 -1.24 -2.01 3.83
CA LEU A 153 -0.79 -3.20 4.56
C LEU A 153 -1.09 -4.48 3.76
N GLY A 154 -2.31 -4.64 3.25
CA GLY A 154 -2.68 -5.79 2.42
C GLY A 154 -1.89 -5.85 1.12
N TYR A 155 -1.69 -4.70 0.48
CA TYR A 155 -0.85 -4.58 -0.71
C TYR A 155 0.56 -5.08 -0.41
N LEU A 156 1.25 -4.56 0.61
CA LEU A 156 2.63 -4.93 0.89
C LEU A 156 2.75 -6.37 1.41
N LEU A 157 1.95 -6.80 2.39
CA LEU A 157 2.12 -8.09 3.07
C LEU A 157 1.52 -9.29 2.34
N ALA A 158 0.42 -9.10 1.61
CA ALA A 158 -0.34 -10.20 1.03
C ALA A 158 -0.49 -10.09 -0.50
N GLU A 159 0.33 -9.23 -1.11
CA GLU A 159 0.32 -8.93 -2.54
C GLU A 159 -1.04 -8.45 -3.09
N PHE A 160 -1.96 -8.03 -2.23
CA PHE A 160 -3.33 -7.69 -2.62
C PHE A 160 -3.38 -6.53 -3.62
N SER A 161 -3.92 -6.79 -4.81
CA SER A 161 -4.08 -5.82 -5.90
C SER A 161 -5.46 -5.84 -6.56
N ASP A 162 -6.45 -6.53 -5.96
CA ASP A 162 -7.82 -6.63 -6.49
C ASP A 162 -8.65 -5.38 -6.19
N TYR A 163 -8.18 -4.25 -6.74
CA TYR A 163 -8.75 -2.93 -6.53
C TYR A 163 -10.19 -2.80 -7.06
N GLN A 164 -10.62 -3.68 -7.98
CA GLN A 164 -12.01 -3.75 -8.44
C GLN A 164 -13.02 -3.98 -7.30
N HIS A 165 -12.61 -4.61 -6.20
CA HIS A 165 -13.48 -4.85 -5.04
C HIS A 165 -13.52 -3.69 -4.05
N LEU A 166 -12.67 -2.67 -4.22
CA LEU A 166 -12.54 -1.53 -3.30
C LEU A 166 -13.37 -0.31 -3.72
N GLY A 167 -14.11 -0.40 -4.82
CA GLY A 167 -14.84 0.73 -5.40
C GLY A 167 -13.94 1.92 -5.72
N THR A 168 -14.51 3.13 -5.68
CA THR A 168 -13.74 4.36 -5.91
C THR A 168 -12.91 4.72 -4.68
N PHE A 169 -11.59 4.85 -4.87
CA PHE A 169 -10.69 5.38 -3.86
C PHE A 169 -9.53 6.16 -4.51
N ASN A 170 -8.86 6.97 -3.70
CA ASN A 170 -7.76 7.80 -4.18
C ASN A 170 -6.49 6.95 -4.38
N ARG A 171 -6.31 6.43 -5.60
CA ARG A 171 -5.15 5.61 -5.99
C ARG A 171 -3.83 6.38 -5.94
N LEU A 172 -3.85 7.68 -6.26
CA LEU A 172 -2.69 8.56 -6.12
C LEU A 172 -2.24 8.65 -4.66
N HIS A 173 -3.19 8.82 -3.74
CA HIS A 173 -2.86 8.83 -2.31
C HIS A 173 -2.26 7.50 -1.85
N LEU A 174 -2.80 6.36 -2.31
CA LEU A 174 -2.22 5.05 -2.00
C LEU A 174 -0.81 4.88 -2.59
N ALA A 175 -0.60 5.27 -3.85
CA ALA A 175 0.71 5.21 -4.50
C ALA A 175 1.73 6.09 -3.78
N ASN A 176 1.36 7.31 -3.41
CA ASN A 176 2.21 8.18 -2.59
C ASN A 176 2.52 7.57 -1.23
N LEU A 177 1.55 6.90 -0.60
CA LEU A 177 1.74 6.24 0.69
C LEU A 177 2.71 5.05 0.59
N VAL A 178 2.69 4.32 -0.52
CA VAL A 178 3.50 3.11 -0.73
C VAL A 178 4.89 3.41 -1.28
N PHE A 179 5.00 4.32 -2.25
CA PHE A 179 6.24 4.60 -2.98
C PHE A 179 6.88 5.94 -2.63
N GLY A 180 6.17 6.82 -1.94
CA GLY A 180 6.60 8.19 -1.67
C GLY A 180 6.17 9.19 -2.74
N ALA A 181 6.09 10.46 -2.36
CA ALA A 181 5.66 11.53 -3.26
C ALA A 181 6.67 11.78 -4.39
N GLU A 182 7.97 11.84 -4.06
CA GLU A 182 9.03 12.15 -5.03
C GLU A 182 9.09 11.16 -6.20
N PRO A 183 9.10 9.82 -6.00
CA PRO A 183 9.09 8.88 -7.13
C PRO A 183 7.81 8.97 -7.98
N ILE A 184 6.67 9.28 -7.37
CA ILE A 184 5.39 9.44 -8.08
C ILE A 184 5.36 10.73 -8.88
N GLU A 185 5.85 11.83 -8.33
CA GLU A 185 5.97 13.12 -9.01
C GLU A 185 6.92 13.01 -10.21
N GLU A 186 8.06 12.32 -10.05
CA GLU A 186 9.00 12.08 -11.14
C GLU A 186 8.36 11.24 -12.26
N ALA A 187 7.69 10.15 -11.93
CA ALA A 187 6.95 9.35 -12.91
C ALA A 187 5.86 10.17 -13.62
N MET A 188 5.14 11.03 -12.89
CA MET A 188 4.12 11.91 -13.45
C MET A 188 4.75 12.91 -14.44
N SER A 189 5.86 13.52 -14.06
CA SER A 189 6.59 14.49 -14.88
C SER A 189 7.05 13.85 -16.20
N GLN A 190 7.68 12.68 -16.13
CA GLN A 190 8.12 11.94 -17.31
C GLN A 190 6.96 11.56 -18.23
N ALA A 191 5.84 11.08 -17.68
CA ALA A 191 4.65 10.74 -18.45
C ALA A 191 4.04 11.97 -19.16
N CYS A 192 3.96 13.11 -18.46
CA CYS A 192 3.49 14.37 -19.03
C CYS A 192 4.34 14.79 -20.24
N VAL A 193 5.67 14.74 -20.14
CA VAL A 193 6.57 15.10 -21.26
C VAL A 193 6.30 14.25 -22.51
N VAL A 194 6.08 12.93 -22.33
CA VAL A 194 5.79 12.03 -23.46
C VAL A 194 4.41 12.33 -24.06
N MET A 195 3.39 12.50 -23.22
CA MET A 195 2.03 12.82 -23.67
C MET A 195 1.96 14.17 -24.40
N GLU A 196 2.78 15.15 -23.99
CA GLU A 196 2.86 16.46 -24.64
C GLU A 196 3.47 16.33 -26.03
N ARG A 197 4.58 15.58 -26.15
CA ARG A 197 5.23 15.30 -27.44
C ARG A 197 4.30 14.59 -28.43
N TRP A 198 3.41 13.74 -27.94
CA TRP A 198 2.42 13.05 -28.77
C TRP A 198 1.15 13.86 -29.02
N GLY A 199 1.03 15.07 -28.46
CA GLY A 199 -0.13 15.94 -28.64
C GLY A 199 -1.38 15.53 -27.85
N TYR A 200 -1.25 14.61 -26.88
CA TYR A 200 -2.37 14.15 -26.06
C TYR A 200 -2.74 15.13 -24.95
N LEU A 201 -1.79 15.95 -24.47
CA LEU A 201 -2.01 16.90 -23.37
C LEU A 201 -2.83 18.15 -23.79
N SER A 202 -2.77 18.55 -25.06
CA SER A 202 -3.52 19.68 -25.61
C SER A 202 -4.98 19.34 -25.92
N GLN A 203 -5.35 18.05 -25.98
CA GLN A 203 -6.71 17.58 -26.21
C GLN A 203 -7.48 17.24 -24.91
N THR A 204 -6.83 17.35 -23.74
CA THR A 204 -7.34 16.85 -22.46
C THR A 204 -7.40 17.90 -21.34
N SER A 205 -7.29 19.18 -21.67
CA SER A 205 -6.98 20.25 -20.70
C SER A 205 -8.02 20.49 -19.59
N ASP A 206 -9.29 20.08 -19.73
CA ASP A 206 -10.27 20.18 -18.63
C ASP A 206 -10.71 18.83 -18.03
N GLU A 207 -10.63 17.71 -18.74
CA GLU A 207 -11.15 16.41 -18.24
C GLU A 207 -10.08 15.31 -18.07
N GLY A 208 -9.03 15.30 -18.89
CA GLY A 208 -8.02 14.23 -18.88
C GLY A 208 -6.87 14.47 -17.90
N ARG A 209 -6.55 15.74 -17.60
CA ARG A 209 -5.54 16.10 -16.58
C ARG A 209 -5.88 15.57 -15.19
N TYR A 210 -7.18 15.44 -14.87
CA TYR A 210 -7.65 14.91 -13.59
C TYR A 210 -7.62 13.37 -13.52
N ARG A 211 -7.67 12.68 -14.67
CA ARG A 211 -7.66 11.21 -14.71
C ARG A 211 -6.26 10.61 -14.75
N LEU A 212 -5.31 11.30 -15.39
CA LEU A 212 -3.94 10.82 -15.55
C LEU A 212 -3.29 10.45 -14.20
N PRO A 213 -3.39 11.25 -13.12
CA PRO A 213 -2.79 10.88 -11.85
C PRO A 213 -3.34 9.57 -11.28
N GLY A 214 -4.65 9.36 -11.39
CA GLY A 214 -5.30 8.13 -10.93
C GLY A 214 -4.89 6.91 -11.75
N VAL A 215 -4.91 7.02 -13.08
CA VAL A 215 -4.58 5.92 -14.00
C VAL A 215 -3.10 5.56 -13.91
N LEU A 216 -2.20 6.54 -13.89
CA LEU A 216 -0.77 6.27 -13.77
C LEU A 216 -0.45 5.67 -12.40
N SER A 217 -1.05 6.17 -11.33
CA SER A 217 -0.88 5.57 -10.00
C SER A 217 -1.37 4.13 -9.94
N GLN A 218 -2.48 3.82 -10.61
CA GLN A 218 -2.98 2.45 -10.75
C GLN A 218 -1.96 1.56 -11.48
N ALA A 219 -1.38 2.06 -12.58
CA ALA A 219 -0.35 1.36 -13.35
C ALA A 219 0.87 1.02 -12.50
N LEU A 220 1.39 1.99 -11.77
CA LEU A 220 2.56 1.81 -10.89
C LEU A 220 2.27 0.84 -9.74
N LEU A 221 1.07 0.91 -9.14
CA LEU A 221 0.65 -0.01 -8.08
C LEU A 221 0.53 -1.46 -8.59
N ILE A 222 -0.13 -1.69 -9.73
CA ILE A 222 -0.25 -3.04 -10.31
C ILE A 222 1.12 -3.59 -10.72
N ASN A 223 1.99 -2.74 -11.28
CA ASN A 223 3.37 -3.12 -11.62
C ASN A 223 4.27 -3.31 -10.40
N ARG A 224 3.82 -2.87 -9.22
CA ARG A 224 4.57 -2.87 -7.97
C ARG A 224 5.92 -2.15 -8.01
N SER A 225 6.00 -1.13 -8.86
CA SER A 225 7.18 -0.27 -8.99
C SER A 225 6.75 1.15 -9.33
N PRO A 226 7.39 2.18 -8.71
CA PRO A 226 7.15 3.57 -9.09
C PRO A 226 7.84 3.97 -10.41
N ARG A 227 8.63 3.08 -11.02
CA ARG A 227 9.39 3.39 -12.23
C ARG A 227 8.57 3.10 -13.48
N LEU A 228 8.49 4.09 -14.37
CA LEU A 228 7.89 3.91 -15.69
C LEU A 228 8.64 2.87 -16.53
N GLN A 229 9.95 2.77 -16.36
CA GLN A 229 10.81 1.84 -17.10
C GLN A 229 10.50 0.37 -16.78
N ASP A 230 9.90 0.11 -15.62
CA ASP A 230 9.51 -1.24 -15.21
C ASP A 230 8.15 -1.64 -15.81
N LEU A 231 7.42 -0.73 -16.45
CA LEU A 231 6.17 -1.02 -17.15
C LEU A 231 6.47 -1.77 -18.47
N SER A 232 6.66 -3.08 -18.35
CA SER A 232 6.84 -3.99 -19.49
C SER A 232 5.51 -4.35 -20.16
N THR A 233 5.55 -4.99 -21.33
CA THR A 233 4.35 -5.54 -22.00
C THR A 233 3.54 -6.46 -21.08
N THR A 234 4.19 -7.20 -20.18
CA THR A 234 3.53 -8.02 -19.17
C THR A 234 2.76 -7.18 -18.15
N ALA A 235 3.32 -6.02 -17.74
CA ALA A 235 2.64 -5.07 -16.86
C ALA A 235 1.40 -4.46 -17.54
N PHE A 236 1.50 -4.14 -18.84
CA PHE A 236 0.35 -3.67 -19.62
C PHE A 236 -0.73 -4.74 -19.80
N ALA A 237 -0.34 -6.02 -19.96
CA ALA A 237 -1.30 -7.12 -20.02
C ALA A 237 -2.04 -7.30 -18.68
N ALA A 238 -1.33 -7.21 -17.55
CA ALA A 238 -1.93 -7.21 -16.22
C ALA A 238 -2.87 -6.01 -16.03
N LEU A 239 -2.48 -4.82 -16.48
CA LEU A 239 -3.33 -3.62 -16.45
C LEU A 239 -4.62 -3.80 -17.24
N ASN A 240 -4.57 -4.40 -18.43
CA ASN A 240 -5.74 -4.63 -19.26
C ASN A 240 -6.69 -5.70 -18.67
N ALA A 241 -6.17 -6.60 -17.82
CA ALA A 241 -6.98 -7.57 -17.10
C ALA A 241 -7.68 -6.98 -15.86
N HIS A 242 -7.25 -5.81 -15.39
CA HIS A 242 -7.90 -5.07 -14.31
C HIS A 242 -8.92 -4.06 -14.89
N PRO A 243 -10.22 -4.14 -14.52
CA PRO A 243 -11.25 -3.23 -15.01
C PRO A 243 -11.17 -1.81 -14.44
#